data_AF-A0A8R2AYB9-F1
#
_entry.id   AF-A0A8R2AYB9-F1
#
_cell.length_a   1.000
_cell.length_b   1.000
_cell.length_c   1.000
_cell.angle_alpha   90.00
_cell.angle_beta   90.00
_cell.angle_gamma   90.00
#
_symmetry.space_group_name_H-M   'P 1'
#
loop_
_entity.id
_entity.type
_entity.pdbx_description
1 polymer ?
#
loop_
_entity_poly.entity_id
_entity_poly.type
_entity_poly.pdbx_seq_one_letter_code
_entity_poly.pdbx_strand_id
1 'polypeptide(L)'
;MNNMADSNNNIILFDMAKNEMFDINDNLKILRRKLQGSYTIAINKHEITVDVLNGVQLVVFGAPRAMFSEAEFNCLHKYIDLGGSVLVMFSEGGEKELHTNINYLLEEFGIMVNSDYVLRTHYYLYFHPKECLVKDGVVNEAVAKYLDRENENPSKCISFVFPYGASLNVAKPAAPILTSGSVAYPLNRPLCAFYSASKYSNKGTI
;
A
#
# COMPACT_ATOMS: atom_id res chain seq x y z
N MET A 1 -22.25 -22.16 -28.99
CA MET A 1 -20.86 -21.67 -28.90
C MET A 1 -20.72 -21.00 -27.56
N ASN A 2 -19.84 -21.53 -26.72
CA ASN A 2 -19.73 -21.23 -25.29
C ASN A 2 -19.36 -19.77 -25.05
N ASN A 3 -20.25 -19.00 -24.44
CA ASN A 3 -19.85 -17.82 -23.67
C ASN A 3 -19.26 -18.34 -22.36
N MET A 4 -17.96 -18.63 -22.37
CA MET A 4 -17.19 -18.72 -21.13
C MET A 4 -17.16 -17.30 -20.59
N ALA A 5 -18.00 -17.02 -19.59
CA ALA A 5 -17.96 -15.77 -18.88
C ALA A 5 -16.52 -15.56 -18.40
N ASP A 6 -15.91 -14.44 -18.75
CA ASP A 6 -14.73 -13.94 -18.05
C ASP A 6 -15.13 -13.79 -16.58
N SER A 7 -14.91 -14.84 -15.80
CA SER A 7 -14.99 -14.79 -14.35
C SER A 7 -13.80 -13.97 -13.89
N ASN A 8 -13.91 -12.65 -14.02
CA ASN A 8 -13.04 -11.71 -13.34
C ASN A 8 -13.22 -11.96 -11.84
N ASN A 9 -12.38 -12.83 -11.28
CA ASN A 9 -12.35 -13.10 -9.86
C ASN A 9 -11.85 -11.82 -9.18
N ASN A 10 -12.81 -10.99 -8.73
CA ASN A 10 -12.57 -9.80 -7.93
C ASN A 10 -12.20 -10.20 -6.49
N ILE A 11 -11.14 -10.97 -6.33
CA ILE A 11 -10.67 -11.48 -5.03
C ILE A 11 -9.57 -10.56 -4.51
N ILE A 12 -9.79 -10.02 -3.31
CA ILE A 12 -8.76 -9.34 -2.53
C ILE A 12 -8.34 -10.27 -1.40
N LEU A 13 -7.07 -10.66 -1.40
CA LEU A 13 -6.48 -11.52 -0.37
C LEU A 13 -5.77 -10.66 0.67
N PHE A 14 -6.20 -10.73 1.92
CA PHE A 14 -5.46 -10.15 3.05
C PHE A 14 -4.57 -11.23 3.66
N ASP A 15 -3.26 -10.99 3.70
CA ASP A 15 -2.33 -11.89 4.37
C ASP A 15 -2.39 -11.69 5.90
N MET A 16 -2.35 -12.80 6.62
CA MET A 16 -2.24 -12.87 8.08
C MET A 16 -1.15 -13.88 8.51
N ALA A 17 -0.32 -14.36 7.57
CA ALA A 17 0.68 -15.39 7.82
C ALA A 17 1.95 -14.83 8.46
N LYS A 18 2.19 -13.53 8.34
CA LYS A 18 3.34 -12.82 8.95
C LYS A 18 2.96 -12.06 10.21
N ASN A 19 1.87 -12.44 10.87
CA ASN A 19 1.34 -11.77 12.05
C ASN A 19 1.06 -10.27 11.79
N GLU A 20 0.50 -9.95 10.64
CA GLU A 20 0.11 -8.60 10.22
C GLU A 20 -0.56 -7.82 11.35
N MET A 21 -0.15 -6.56 11.51
CA MET A 21 -0.71 -5.67 12.52
C MET A 21 -2.15 -5.25 12.20
N PHE A 22 -2.49 -5.15 10.90
CA PHE A 22 -3.78 -4.67 10.45
C PHE A 22 -4.69 -5.83 10.02
N ASP A 23 -5.43 -6.41 10.97
CA ASP A 23 -6.40 -7.47 10.69
C ASP A 23 -7.66 -6.89 10.03
N ILE A 24 -8.07 -7.50 8.91
CA ILE A 24 -9.27 -7.11 8.16
C ILE A 24 -10.58 -7.30 8.95
N ASN A 25 -10.58 -8.21 9.93
CA ASN A 25 -11.70 -8.47 10.82
C ASN A 25 -11.70 -7.55 12.04
N ASP A 26 -10.55 -6.98 12.42
CA ASP A 26 -10.45 -6.11 13.59
C ASP A 26 -10.19 -4.64 13.25
N ASN A 27 -8.95 -4.30 12.85
CA ASN A 27 -8.48 -2.94 12.63
C ASN A 27 -9.13 -2.29 11.40
N LEU A 28 -9.47 -3.08 10.37
CA LEU A 28 -9.97 -2.59 9.08
C LEU A 28 -11.45 -2.91 8.83
N LYS A 29 -12.28 -3.07 9.88
CA LYS A 29 -13.73 -3.38 9.76
C LYS A 29 -14.49 -2.46 8.80
N ILE A 30 -14.20 -1.15 8.84
CA ILE A 30 -14.87 -0.17 7.96
C ILE A 30 -14.44 -0.37 6.50
N LEU A 31 -13.16 -0.64 6.25
CA LEU A 31 -12.63 -0.93 4.92
C LEU A 31 -13.26 -2.22 4.38
N ARG A 32 -13.29 -3.28 5.19
CA ARG A 32 -13.94 -4.55 4.82
C ARG A 32 -15.38 -4.34 4.35
N ARG A 33 -16.18 -3.61 5.13
CA ARG A 33 -17.59 -3.34 4.79
C ARG A 33 -17.74 -2.59 3.46
N LYS A 34 -16.80 -1.68 3.14
CA LYS A 34 -16.80 -0.96 1.86
C LYS A 34 -16.41 -1.86 0.68
N LEU A 35 -15.44 -2.76 0.88
CA LEU A 35 -14.94 -3.63 -0.20
C LEU A 35 -15.89 -4.80 -0.51
N GLN A 36 -16.60 -5.33 0.48
CA GLN A 36 -17.52 -6.47 0.30
C GLN A 36 -18.68 -6.22 -0.67
N GLY A 37 -18.98 -4.97 -1.02
CA GLY A 37 -19.98 -4.64 -2.03
C GLY A 37 -19.55 -4.94 -3.46
N SER A 38 -18.25 -5.11 -3.72
CA SER A 38 -17.71 -5.26 -5.08
C SER A 38 -16.65 -6.36 -5.22
N TYR A 39 -16.08 -6.79 -4.10
CA TYR A 39 -14.98 -7.74 -4.03
C TYR A 39 -15.28 -8.87 -3.05
N THR A 40 -14.77 -10.06 -3.39
CA THR A 40 -14.70 -11.19 -2.47
C THR A 40 -13.44 -11.04 -1.62
N ILE A 41 -13.59 -11.05 -0.30
CA ILE A 41 -12.47 -10.91 0.64
C ILE A 41 -12.01 -12.30 1.08
N ALA A 42 -10.77 -12.64 0.76
CA ALA A 42 -10.10 -13.85 1.21
C ALA A 42 -9.06 -13.50 2.29
N ILE A 43 -8.75 -14.45 3.18
CA ILE A 43 -7.72 -14.30 4.21
C ILE A 43 -6.78 -15.48 4.12
N ASN A 44 -5.49 -15.20 3.97
CA ASN A 44 -4.44 -16.20 4.02
C ASN A 44 -3.86 -16.28 5.44
N LYS A 45 -3.62 -17.50 5.94
CA LYS A 45 -2.98 -17.76 7.25
C LYS A 45 -1.78 -18.70 7.14
N HIS A 46 -1.38 -19.02 5.92
CA HIS A 46 -0.32 -19.96 5.62
C HIS A 46 0.75 -19.29 4.75
N GLU A 47 1.89 -19.93 4.58
CA GLU A 47 2.95 -19.41 3.72
C GLU A 47 2.41 -19.09 2.31
N ILE A 48 2.88 -17.99 1.73
CA ILE A 48 2.45 -17.59 0.39
C ILE A 48 3.04 -18.52 -0.65
N THR A 49 2.15 -19.07 -1.48
CA THR A 49 2.50 -19.93 -2.61
C THR A 49 1.78 -19.46 -3.88
N VAL A 50 2.22 -19.97 -5.03
CA VAL A 50 1.57 -19.70 -6.32
C VAL A 50 0.08 -20.12 -6.30
N ASP A 51 -0.24 -21.22 -5.63
CA ASP A 51 -1.62 -21.72 -5.53
C ASP A 51 -2.51 -20.78 -4.70
N VAL A 52 -1.98 -20.20 -3.62
CA VAL A 52 -2.70 -19.22 -2.78
C VAL A 52 -3.01 -17.94 -3.56
N LEU A 53 -2.10 -17.51 -4.43
CA LEU A 53 -2.25 -16.30 -5.24
C LEU A 53 -3.04 -16.52 -6.54
N ASN A 54 -3.39 -17.76 -6.86
CA ASN A 54 -4.08 -18.08 -8.09
C ASN A 54 -5.50 -17.49 -8.11
N GLY A 55 -5.81 -16.69 -9.13
CA GLY A 55 -7.10 -16.00 -9.25
C GLY A 55 -7.30 -14.84 -8.27
N VAL A 56 -6.26 -14.43 -7.52
CA VAL A 56 -6.26 -13.23 -6.68
C VAL A 56 -5.93 -12.01 -7.55
N GLN A 57 -6.71 -10.93 -7.41
CA GLN A 57 -6.46 -9.67 -8.11
C GLN A 57 -5.49 -8.78 -7.32
N LEU A 58 -5.66 -8.71 -6.01
CA LEU A 58 -4.87 -7.90 -5.10
C LEU A 58 -4.53 -8.70 -3.84
N VAL A 59 -3.24 -8.79 -3.50
CA VAL A 59 -2.79 -9.27 -2.19
C VAL A 59 -2.39 -8.08 -1.33
N VAL A 60 -2.81 -8.08 -0.06
CA VAL A 60 -2.60 -6.99 0.90
C VAL A 60 -1.79 -7.49 2.09
N PHE A 61 -0.69 -6.81 2.37
CA PHE A 61 0.15 -7.01 3.56
C PHE A 61 -0.05 -5.86 4.53
N GLY A 62 -0.78 -6.11 5.61
CA GLY A 62 -1.13 -5.12 6.62
C GLY A 62 -0.08 -4.96 7.71
N ALA A 63 1.04 -4.29 7.41
CA ALA A 63 2.19 -4.14 8.31
C ALA A 63 2.68 -5.51 8.85
N PRO A 64 3.32 -6.33 7.98
CA PRO A 64 3.78 -7.67 8.34
C PRO A 64 4.83 -7.59 9.45
N ARG A 65 4.79 -8.54 10.39
CA ARG A 65 5.66 -8.58 11.59
C ARG A 65 6.53 -9.84 11.70
N ALA A 66 6.81 -10.46 10.57
CA ALA A 66 7.70 -11.59 10.46
C ALA A 66 8.45 -11.53 9.11
N MET A 67 9.57 -12.24 9.05
CA MET A 67 10.37 -12.33 7.82
C MET A 67 9.68 -13.22 6.78
N PHE A 68 9.82 -12.81 5.53
CA PHE A 68 9.51 -13.56 4.33
C PHE A 68 10.71 -14.44 3.93
N SER A 69 10.40 -15.64 3.45
CA SER A 69 11.36 -16.57 2.87
C SER A 69 11.69 -16.17 1.43
N GLU A 70 12.82 -16.67 0.92
CA GLU A 70 13.16 -16.51 -0.50
C GLU A 70 12.09 -17.14 -1.42
N ALA A 71 11.45 -18.23 -0.98
CA ALA A 71 10.37 -18.86 -1.73
C ALA A 71 9.14 -17.97 -1.85
N GLU A 72 8.78 -17.25 -0.78
CA GLU A 72 7.67 -16.29 -0.79
C GLU A 72 7.96 -15.10 -1.71
N PHE A 73 9.18 -14.53 -1.64
CA PHE A 73 9.58 -13.46 -2.55
C PHE A 73 9.52 -13.93 -4.00
N ASN A 74 10.06 -15.12 -4.31
CA ASN A 74 9.98 -15.70 -5.65
C ASN A 74 8.52 -15.89 -6.13
N CYS A 75 7.60 -16.23 -5.23
CA CYS A 75 6.17 -16.30 -5.56
C CYS A 75 5.58 -14.92 -5.86
N LEU A 76 5.93 -13.90 -5.05
CA LEU A 76 5.45 -12.54 -5.23
C LEU A 76 5.98 -11.90 -6.53
N HIS A 77 7.25 -12.11 -6.88
CA HIS A 77 7.81 -11.67 -8.16
C HIS A 77 7.03 -12.25 -9.33
N LYS A 78 6.83 -13.58 -9.34
CA LYS A 78 6.06 -14.26 -10.40
C LYS A 78 4.63 -13.74 -10.47
N TYR A 79 3.99 -13.51 -9.32
CA TYR A 79 2.63 -12.99 -9.26
C TYR A 79 2.54 -11.57 -9.86
N ILE A 80 3.48 -10.68 -9.54
CA ILE A 80 3.55 -9.32 -10.10
C ILE A 80 3.83 -9.39 -11.61
N ASP A 81 4.76 -10.22 -12.05
CA ASP A 81 5.11 -10.39 -13.47
C ASP A 81 3.93 -10.91 -14.32
N LEU A 82 3.05 -11.71 -13.71
CA LEU A 82 1.82 -12.21 -14.35
C LEU A 82 0.67 -11.18 -14.33
N GLY A 83 0.88 -10.00 -13.74
CA GLY A 83 -0.11 -8.92 -13.71
C GLY A 83 -0.85 -8.75 -12.39
N GLY A 84 -0.44 -9.48 -11.35
CA GLY A 84 -1.01 -9.35 -10.01
C GLY A 84 -0.69 -8.00 -9.36
N SER A 85 -1.61 -7.52 -8.52
CA SER A 85 -1.40 -6.31 -7.72
C SER A 85 -1.04 -6.66 -6.28
N VAL A 86 -0.10 -5.94 -5.70
CA VAL A 86 0.30 -6.02 -4.29
C VAL A 86 0.01 -4.68 -3.62
N LEU A 87 -0.50 -4.67 -2.40
CA LEU A 87 -0.55 -3.48 -1.54
C LEU A 87 0.19 -3.80 -0.25
N VAL A 88 1.20 -3.00 0.08
CA VAL A 88 1.92 -3.13 1.34
C VAL A 88 1.66 -1.89 2.19
N MET A 89 1.12 -2.10 3.38
CA MET A 89 0.91 -1.05 4.38
C MET A 89 1.95 -1.19 5.48
N PHE A 90 2.35 -0.07 6.09
CA PHE A 90 3.34 -0.04 7.17
C PHE A 90 2.90 0.85 8.30
N SER A 91 3.46 0.60 9.48
CA SER A 91 3.45 1.51 10.60
C SER A 91 4.77 2.30 10.67
N GLU A 92 4.80 3.25 11.58
CA GLU A 92 6.01 3.89 12.06
C GLU A 92 7.12 2.92 12.49
N GLY A 93 8.37 3.41 12.48
CA GLY A 93 9.56 2.60 12.76
C GLY A 93 9.97 1.67 11.61
N GLY A 94 9.08 1.49 10.64
CA GLY A 94 9.32 0.74 9.41
C GLY A 94 9.69 -0.72 9.67
N GLU A 95 10.47 -1.29 8.75
CA GLU A 95 10.90 -2.69 8.80
C GLU A 95 11.60 -3.07 10.12
N LYS A 96 12.43 -2.17 10.66
CA LYS A 96 13.22 -2.42 11.87
C LYS A 96 12.35 -2.64 13.11
N GLU A 97 11.29 -1.85 13.28
CA GLU A 97 10.37 -1.98 14.42
C GLU A 97 9.36 -3.11 14.22
N LEU A 98 8.97 -3.38 12.98
CA LEU A 98 8.09 -4.49 12.63
C LEU A 98 8.81 -5.86 12.60
N HIS A 99 10.15 -5.89 12.62
CA HIS A 99 10.94 -7.12 12.56
C HIS A 99 10.62 -7.99 11.32
N THR A 100 10.47 -7.35 10.17
CA THR A 100 10.26 -8.01 8.86
C THR A 100 11.45 -7.73 7.92
N ASN A 101 11.36 -8.13 6.66
CA ASN A 101 12.38 -7.96 5.61
C ASN A 101 11.77 -7.60 4.25
N ILE A 102 10.56 -7.05 4.24
CA ILE A 102 9.78 -6.75 3.04
C ILE A 102 10.39 -5.65 2.15
N ASN A 103 11.31 -4.81 2.67
CA ASN A 103 12.07 -3.88 1.82
C ASN A 103 12.89 -4.64 0.78
N TYR A 104 13.30 -5.89 1.05
CA TYR A 104 13.97 -6.75 0.07
C TYR A 104 13.19 -6.84 -1.26
N LEU A 105 11.85 -6.96 -1.18
CA LEU A 105 10.97 -6.94 -2.35
C LEU A 105 10.80 -5.53 -2.91
N LEU A 106 10.48 -4.56 -2.04
CA LEU A 106 10.06 -3.22 -2.46
C LEU A 106 11.18 -2.44 -3.15
N GLU A 107 12.44 -2.63 -2.72
CA GLU A 107 13.60 -1.93 -3.25
C GLU A 107 13.81 -2.22 -4.74
N GLU A 108 13.49 -3.43 -5.20
CA GLU A 108 13.56 -3.81 -6.62
C GLU A 108 12.63 -2.98 -7.51
N PHE A 109 11.55 -2.45 -6.92
CA PHE A 109 10.58 -1.58 -7.59
C PHE A 109 10.85 -0.10 -7.32
N GLY A 110 11.93 0.23 -6.62
CA GLY A 110 12.32 1.59 -6.28
C GLY A 110 11.56 2.18 -5.10
N ILE A 111 11.02 1.34 -4.20
CA ILE A 111 10.32 1.77 -2.99
C ILE A 111 11.06 1.22 -1.77
N MET A 112 11.26 2.02 -0.73
CA MET A 112 11.80 1.55 0.54
C MET A 112 11.12 2.27 1.69
N VAL A 113 10.71 1.53 2.72
CA VAL A 113 10.15 2.08 3.94
C VAL A 113 11.27 2.49 4.88
N ASN A 114 11.27 3.75 5.32
CA ASN A 114 12.25 4.26 6.27
C ASN A 114 11.94 3.80 7.70
N SER A 115 12.99 3.69 8.52
CA SER A 115 12.83 3.49 9.97
C SER A 115 12.72 4.82 10.71
N ASP A 116 11.63 5.54 10.44
CA ASP A 116 11.35 6.84 11.03
C ASP A 116 9.89 6.97 11.51
N TYR A 117 9.58 8.16 12.03
CA TYR A 117 8.31 8.51 12.61
C TYR A 117 7.84 9.83 12.00
N VAL A 118 6.68 9.83 11.35
CA VAL A 118 6.09 11.07 10.82
C VAL A 118 5.37 11.79 11.95
N LEU A 119 5.81 13.01 12.24
CA LEU A 119 5.36 13.82 13.37
C LEU A 119 4.86 15.17 12.89
N ARG A 120 3.76 15.66 13.45
CA ARG A 120 3.32 17.03 13.19
C ARG A 120 4.28 18.04 13.83
N THR A 121 4.48 19.17 13.15
CA THR A 121 5.36 20.24 13.62
C THR A 121 4.70 21.18 14.63
N HIS A 122 3.37 21.19 14.68
CA HIS A 122 2.58 22.00 15.60
C HIS A 122 1.27 21.28 15.96
N TYR A 123 0.67 21.64 17.09
CA TYR A 123 -0.62 21.08 17.49
C TYR A 123 -1.74 21.52 16.54
N TYR A 124 -2.54 20.57 16.06
CA TYR A 124 -3.74 20.85 15.28
C TYR A 124 -4.71 19.66 15.33
N LEU A 125 -5.94 19.91 15.83
CA LEU A 125 -7.11 19.00 15.94
C LEU A 125 -6.92 17.69 16.71
N TYR A 126 -5.88 16.91 16.42
CA TYR A 126 -5.64 15.60 16.99
C TYR A 126 -4.83 15.68 18.28
N PHE A 127 -4.93 14.69 19.17
CA PHE A 127 -4.20 14.75 20.44
C PHE A 127 -2.76 14.26 20.29
N HIS A 128 -2.53 13.21 19.50
CA HIS A 128 -1.20 12.62 19.39
C HIS A 128 -0.34 13.34 18.33
N PRO A 129 0.96 13.61 18.57
CA PRO A 129 1.84 14.22 17.57
C PRO A 129 2.04 13.38 16.30
N LYS A 130 1.82 12.07 16.39
CA LYS A 130 1.88 11.12 15.26
C LYS A 130 0.59 11.07 14.43
N GLU A 131 -0.47 11.78 14.84
CA GLU A 131 -1.72 11.91 14.07
C GLU A 131 -1.63 13.17 13.20
N CYS A 132 -0.93 13.05 12.07
CA CYS A 132 -0.61 14.19 11.22
C CYS A 132 -1.74 14.47 10.23
N LEU A 133 -2.37 15.65 10.30
CA LEU A 133 -3.28 16.10 9.24
C LEU A 133 -2.48 16.80 8.13
N VAL A 134 -2.45 16.19 6.95
CA VAL A 134 -1.79 16.70 5.76
C VAL A 134 -2.83 17.32 4.82
N LYS A 135 -2.63 18.57 4.43
CA LYS A 135 -3.56 19.32 3.55
C LYS A 135 -2.98 19.64 2.17
N ASP A 136 -1.67 19.48 2.00
CA ASP A 136 -0.91 19.87 0.81
C ASP A 136 0.06 18.75 0.38
N GLY A 137 -0.36 17.49 0.56
CA GLY A 137 0.51 16.32 0.43
C GLY A 137 0.45 15.63 -0.94
N VAL A 138 -0.45 15.99 -1.84
CA VAL A 138 -0.60 15.28 -3.11
C VAL A 138 0.48 15.71 -4.10
N VAL A 139 1.16 14.77 -4.75
CA VAL A 139 2.21 15.06 -5.75
C VAL A 139 1.88 14.53 -7.14
N ASN A 140 0.91 13.64 -7.28
CA ASN A 140 0.51 13.08 -8.57
C ASN A 140 -0.86 13.63 -9.00
N GLU A 141 -0.90 14.32 -10.13
CA GLU A 141 -2.10 14.95 -10.70
C GLU A 141 -3.22 13.93 -11.01
N ALA A 142 -2.87 12.66 -11.21
CA ALA A 142 -3.85 11.59 -11.41
C ALA A 142 -4.83 11.46 -10.22
N VAL A 143 -4.39 11.85 -9.01
CA VAL A 143 -5.27 11.88 -7.83
C VAL A 143 -6.32 12.98 -7.97
N ALA A 144 -5.92 14.19 -8.39
CA ALA A 144 -6.85 15.30 -8.60
C ALA A 144 -7.85 14.97 -9.72
N LYS A 145 -7.38 14.32 -10.79
CA LYS A 145 -8.20 13.79 -11.87
C LYS A 145 -9.22 12.76 -11.40
N TYR A 146 -8.79 11.78 -10.62
CA TYR A 146 -9.68 10.74 -10.09
C TYR A 146 -10.77 11.32 -9.16
N LEU A 147 -10.49 12.45 -8.51
CA LEU A 147 -11.43 13.14 -7.62
C LEU A 147 -12.30 14.19 -8.34
N ASP A 148 -12.18 14.34 -9.67
CA ASP A 148 -12.83 15.38 -10.47
C ASP A 148 -12.51 16.82 -9.99
N ARG A 149 -11.26 17.04 -9.54
CA ARG A 149 -10.75 18.33 -9.01
C ARG A 149 -9.58 18.90 -9.81
N GLU A 150 -9.55 18.67 -11.12
CA GLU A 150 -8.47 19.12 -12.00
C GLU A 150 -8.31 20.66 -12.05
N ASN A 151 -9.37 21.41 -11.72
CA ASN A 151 -9.34 22.88 -11.67
C ASN A 151 -8.73 23.45 -10.37
N GLU A 152 -8.50 22.62 -9.36
CA GLU A 152 -7.89 23.02 -8.10
C GLU A 152 -6.37 22.81 -8.13
N ASN A 153 -5.65 23.38 -7.17
CA ASN A 153 -4.23 23.05 -7.00
C ASN A 153 -4.11 21.55 -6.63
N PRO A 154 -3.43 20.72 -7.45
CA PRO A 154 -3.34 19.28 -7.22
C PRO A 154 -2.85 18.94 -5.82
N SER A 155 -1.90 19.72 -5.26
CA SER A 155 -1.35 19.45 -3.93
C SER A 155 -2.37 19.48 -2.82
N LYS A 156 -3.44 20.26 -2.99
CA LYS A 156 -4.50 20.50 -1.99
C LYS A 156 -5.84 19.89 -2.36
N CYS A 157 -5.89 19.06 -3.41
CA CYS A 157 -7.15 18.49 -3.90
C CYS A 157 -7.82 17.56 -2.86
N ILE A 158 -7.07 17.01 -1.92
CA ILE A 158 -7.58 16.23 -0.78
C ILE A 158 -6.75 16.49 0.48
N SER A 159 -7.42 16.49 1.63
CA SER A 159 -6.77 16.46 2.95
C SER A 159 -6.94 15.08 3.57
N PHE A 160 -5.92 14.58 4.25
CA PHE A 160 -5.94 13.25 4.88
C PHE A 160 -5.18 13.26 6.21
N VAL A 161 -5.53 12.32 7.08
CA VAL A 161 -4.79 12.06 8.32
C VAL A 161 -3.84 10.91 8.05
N PHE A 162 -2.58 11.07 8.43
CA PHE A 162 -1.54 10.05 8.37
C PHE A 162 -1.09 9.69 9.79
N PRO A 163 -1.76 8.72 10.44
CA PRO A 163 -1.50 8.37 11.82
C PRO A 163 -0.41 7.30 11.95
N TYR A 164 0.54 7.49 12.86
CA TYR A 164 1.54 6.46 13.26
C TYR A 164 2.25 5.79 12.08
N GLY A 165 2.66 6.58 11.08
CA GLY A 165 3.30 6.06 9.86
C GLY A 165 4.77 6.45 9.73
N ALA A 166 5.47 5.74 8.86
CA ALA A 166 6.83 6.03 8.41
C ALA A 166 6.82 6.70 7.03
N SER A 167 7.92 7.37 6.68
CA SER A 167 8.13 7.89 5.34
C SER A 167 8.73 6.84 4.40
N LEU A 168 8.71 7.13 3.10
CA LEU A 168 9.27 6.27 2.05
C LEU A 168 10.41 6.97 1.33
N ASN A 169 11.39 6.19 0.90
CA ASN A 169 12.29 6.55 -0.19
C ASN A 169 11.74 5.98 -1.48
N VAL A 170 11.66 6.81 -2.52
CA VAL A 170 11.07 6.45 -3.81
C VAL A 170 12.02 6.88 -4.92
N ALA A 171 12.34 5.93 -5.80
CA ALA A 171 13.14 6.12 -7.00
C ALA A 171 12.44 5.44 -8.19
N LYS A 172 12.86 5.79 -9.41
CA LYS A 172 12.39 5.09 -10.60
C LYS A 172 12.74 3.59 -10.48
N PRO A 173 11.82 2.67 -10.84
CA PRO A 173 10.63 2.90 -11.67
C PRO A 173 9.36 3.36 -10.95
N ALA A 174 9.29 3.34 -9.62
CA ALA A 174 8.15 3.85 -8.87
C ALA A 174 8.01 5.37 -8.91
N ALA A 175 6.82 5.85 -8.56
CA ALA A 175 6.52 7.27 -8.42
C ALA A 175 5.80 7.55 -7.09
N PRO A 176 6.14 8.63 -6.38
CA PRO A 176 5.40 9.04 -5.19
C PRO A 176 4.01 9.57 -5.58
N ILE A 177 3.01 9.30 -4.74
CA ILE A 177 1.63 9.78 -4.90
C ILE A 177 1.28 10.81 -3.81
N LEU A 178 1.63 10.50 -2.56
CA LEU A 178 1.38 11.35 -1.40
C LEU A 178 2.69 11.63 -0.65
N THR A 179 2.74 12.78 0.02
CA THR A 179 3.85 13.23 0.85
C THR A 179 3.36 13.78 2.19
N SER A 180 4.27 14.00 3.13
CA SER A 180 4.02 14.61 4.43
C SER A 180 3.66 16.10 4.37
N GLY A 181 3.76 16.72 3.19
CA GLY A 181 3.46 18.13 2.98
C GLY A 181 4.33 19.07 3.81
N SER A 182 3.85 20.30 4.00
CA SER A 182 4.61 21.33 4.71
C SER A 182 4.44 21.32 6.23
N VAL A 183 3.59 20.44 6.78
CA VAL A 183 3.13 20.50 8.18
C VAL A 183 3.59 19.33 9.05
N ALA A 184 4.14 18.28 8.45
CA ALA A 184 4.70 17.13 9.15
C ALA A 184 6.20 16.96 8.88
N TYR A 185 6.95 16.57 9.89
CA TYR A 185 8.35 16.21 9.84
C TYR A 185 8.51 14.69 9.67
N PRO A 186 9.39 14.21 8.78
CA PRO A 186 10.20 15.00 7.85
C PRO A 186 9.36 15.66 6.74
N LEU A 187 9.69 16.91 6.39
CA LEU A 187 8.92 17.72 5.44
C LEU A 187 8.99 17.18 4.01
N ASN A 188 7.86 17.24 3.28
CA ASN A 188 7.75 16.86 1.86
C ASN A 188 8.35 15.48 1.51
N ARG A 189 8.31 14.54 2.46
CA ARG A 189 8.78 13.16 2.23
C ARG A 189 7.65 12.30 1.70
N PRO A 190 7.90 11.40 0.73
CA PRO A 190 6.89 10.45 0.27
C PRO A 190 6.30 9.63 1.41
N LEU A 191 4.98 9.44 1.38
CA LEU A 191 4.21 8.61 2.33
C LEU A 191 3.48 7.46 1.62
N CYS A 192 3.21 7.64 0.32
CA CYS A 192 2.60 6.63 -0.54
C CYS A 192 3.30 6.69 -1.90
N ALA A 193 3.63 5.52 -2.43
CA ALA A 193 4.26 5.34 -3.72
C ALA A 193 3.48 4.32 -4.54
N PHE A 194 3.71 4.33 -5.84
CA PHE A 194 3.07 3.40 -6.76
C PHE A 194 4.05 2.99 -7.86
N TYR A 195 4.03 1.70 -8.17
CA TYR A 195 4.73 1.10 -9.29
C TYR A 195 3.72 0.44 -10.22
N SER A 196 3.93 0.58 -11.53
CA SER A 196 3.19 -0.16 -12.55
C SER A 196 4.15 -0.66 -13.62
N ALA A 197 4.09 -1.96 -13.88
CA ALA A 197 4.88 -2.58 -14.93
C ALA A 197 4.41 -2.10 -16.30
N SER A 198 5.26 -1.33 -17.01
CA SER A 198 4.95 -0.85 -18.37
C SER A 198 5.24 -1.89 -19.47
N LYS A 199 5.90 -3.01 -19.15
CA LYS A 199 6.51 -3.92 -20.15
C LYS A 199 5.58 -4.99 -20.73
N TYR A 200 4.41 -5.24 -20.14
CA TYR A 200 3.52 -6.34 -20.56
C TYR A 200 2.06 -5.89 -20.72
N SER A 201 1.29 -6.64 -21.51
CA SER A 201 -0.15 -6.43 -21.72
C SER A 201 -0.95 -6.49 -20.41
N ASN A 202 -0.48 -7.30 -19.45
CA ASN A 202 -0.99 -7.35 -18.08
C ASN A 202 0.00 -6.63 -17.17
N LYS A 203 -0.41 -5.50 -16.58
CA LYS A 203 0.47 -4.62 -15.82
C LYS A 203 0.38 -4.95 -14.33
N GLY A 204 1.37 -5.66 -13.79
CA GLY A 204 1.52 -5.82 -12.35
C GLY A 204 1.75 -4.48 -11.66
N THR A 205 1.28 -4.35 -10.42
CA THR A 205 1.37 -3.10 -9.66
C THR A 205 1.74 -3.33 -8.21
N ILE A 206 2.39 -2.33 -7.60
CA ILE A 206 2.64 -2.23 -6.15
C ILE A 206 2.21 -0.84 -5.68
#